data_AF-A0ABC9QUE6-F1
#
_entry.id   AF-A0ABC9QUE6-F1
#
_cell.length_a   1.000
_cell.length_b   1.000
_cell.length_c   1.000
_cell.angle_alpha   90.00
_cell.angle_beta   90.00
_cell.angle_gamma   90.00
#
_symmetry.space_group_name_H-M   'P 1'
#
loop_
_entity.id
_entity.type
_entity.pdbx_description
1 polymer ?
#
loop_
_entity_poly.entity_id
_entity_poly.type
_entity_poly.pdbx_seq_one_letter_code
_entity_poly.pdbx_strand_id
1 'polypeptide(L)' 'MEKLNDIGFLQNGMILVDEKEREGTITSIREVEGFGTWVQFNGNKHQEVMWDWDRVRDDVFVKDGTYTV' A
#
# COMPACT_ATOMS: atom_id res chain seq x y z
N MET A 1 -1.64 -3.41 14.48
CA MET A 1 -1.03 -3.12 13.18
C MET A 1 -0.11 -4.28 12.87
N GLU A 2 -0.08 -4.72 11.62
CA GLU A 2 0.81 -5.78 11.16
C GLU A 2 1.76 -5.25 10.10
N LYS A 3 2.95 -5.82 9.95
CA LYS A 3 3.87 -5.37 8.91
C LYS A 3 3.29 -5.71 7.55
N LEU A 4 3.43 -4.78 6.60
CA LEU A 4 2.96 -5.02 5.24
C LEU A 4 3.68 -6.20 4.57
N ASN A 5 4.97 -6.39 4.87
CA ASN A 5 5.75 -7.54 4.38
C ASN A 5 5.30 -8.87 4.99
N ASP A 6 4.75 -8.87 6.21
CA ASP A 6 4.20 -10.09 6.82
C ASP A 6 2.82 -10.44 6.22
N ILE A 7 2.02 -9.41 5.86
CA ILE A 7 0.73 -9.56 5.18
C ILE A 7 0.94 -10.05 3.73
N GLY A 8 1.89 -9.46 2.99
CA GLY A 8 2.31 -9.93 1.67
C GLY A 8 1.35 -9.65 0.51
N PHE A 9 0.36 -8.76 0.69
CA PHE A 9 -0.53 -8.32 -0.38
C PHE A 9 -1.04 -6.89 -0.17
N LEU A 10 -1.65 -6.33 -1.21
CA LEU A 10 -2.34 -5.04 -1.19
C LEU A 10 -3.81 -5.21 -1.53
N GLN A 11 -4.65 -4.36 -0.93
CA GLN A 11 -6.09 -4.33 -1.17
C GLN A 11 -6.60 -2.88 -1.11
N ASN A 12 -7.57 -2.54 -1.96
CA ASN A 12 -8.29 -1.27 -1.83
C ASN A 12 -8.98 -1.19 -0.46
N GLY A 13 -8.85 -0.04 0.21
CA GLY A 13 -9.36 0.20 1.56
C GLY A 13 -8.32 -0.02 2.67
N MET A 14 -7.20 -0.70 2.38
CA MET A 14 -6.09 -0.80 3.33
C MET A 14 -5.57 0.58 3.73
N ILE A 15 -5.27 0.74 5.01
CA ILE A 15 -4.56 1.92 5.52
C ILE A 15 -3.14 1.51 5.85
N LEU A 16 -2.19 2.04 5.08
CA LEU A 16 -0.76 1.91 5.34
C LEU A 16 -0.29 3.02 6.28
N VAL A 17 0.59 2.67 7.20
CA VAL A 17 1.18 3.59 8.19
C VAL A 17 2.70 3.50 8.08
N ASP A 18 3.38 4.64 7.94
CA ASP A 18 4.84 4.68 7.88
C ASP A 18 5.51 4.93 9.25
N GLU A 19 6.85 4.94 9.26
CA GLU A 19 7.68 5.21 10.44
C GLU A 19 7.37 6.53 11.17
N LYS A 20 6.72 7.49 10.49
CA LYS A 20 6.36 8.81 11.01
C LYS A 20 4.88 8.89 11.38
N GLU A 21 4.20 7.75 11.50
CA GLU A 21 2.77 7.63 11.79
C GLU A 21 1.87 8.29 10.74
N ARG A 22 2.37 8.47 9.50
CA ARG A 22 1.55 9.03 8.42
C ARG A 22 0.71 7.93 7.81
N GLU A 23 -0.59 8.18 7.67
CA GLU A 23 -1.53 7.24 7.10
C GLU A 23 -1.76 7.50 5.59
N GLY A 24 -1.85 6.42 4.83
CA GLY A 24 -2.25 6.42 3.42
C GLY A 24 -3.29 5.34 3.15
N THR A 25 -4.48 5.72 2.70
CA THR A 25 -5.52 4.77 2.30
C THR A 25 -5.32 4.36 0.85
N ILE A 26 -5.21 3.07 0.56
CA ILE A 26 -5.15 2.57 -0.82
C ILE A 26 -6.53 2.73 -1.45
N THR A 27 -6.63 3.53 -2.50
CA THR A 27 -7.89 3.81 -3.20
C THR A 27 -7.97 3.17 -4.58
N SER A 28 -6.84 2.80 -5.18
CA SER A 28 -6.79 2.11 -6.46
C SER A 28 -5.50 1.29 -6.56
N ILE A 29 -5.61 0.11 -7.16
CA ILE A 29 -4.48 -0.75 -7.55
C ILE A 29 -4.72 -1.11 -9.01
N ARG A 30 -3.72 -0.91 -9.87
CA ARG A 30 -3.79 -1.30 -11.28
C ARG A 30 -2.51 -2.03 -11.70
N GLU A 31 -2.67 -2.98 -12.59
CA GLU A 31 -1.56 -3.56 -13.34
C GLU A 31 -1.42 -2.81 -14.66
N VAL A 32 -0.20 -2.37 -14.97
CA VAL A 32 0.14 -1.76 -16.26
C VAL A 32 1.09 -2.71 -16.99
N GLU A 33 0.64 -3.25 -18.12
CA GLU A 33 1.42 -4.20 -18.92
C GLU A 33 2.79 -3.60 -19.28
N GLY A 34 3.87 -4.31 -18.92
CA GLY A 34 5.25 -3.87 -19.13
C GLY A 34 5.79 -2.86 -18.10
N PHE A 35 4.97 -2.36 -17.17
CA PHE A 35 5.35 -1.37 -16.15
C PHE A 35 5.00 -1.77 -14.70
N GLY A 36 4.31 -2.89 -14.50
CA GLY A 36 4.03 -3.47 -13.18
C GLY A 36 2.83 -2.86 -12.44
N THR A 37 2.79 -3.08 -11.12
CA THR A 37 1.71 -2.64 -10.24
C THR A 37 1.83 -1.17 -9.88
N TRP A 38 0.73 -0.42 -9.99
CA TRP A 38 0.63 0.97 -9.54
C TRP A 38 -0.44 1.10 -8.47
N VAL A 39 -0.11 1.83 -7.40
CA VAL A 39 -0.93 1.97 -6.20
C VAL A 39 -1.20 3.45 -5.95
N GLN A 40 -2.48 3.79 -5.82
CA GLN A 40 -2.94 5.14 -5.54
C GLN A 40 -3.32 5.27 -4.08
N PHE A 41 -2.86 6.36 -3.45
CA PHE A 41 -3.22 6.71 -2.08
C PHE A 41 -4.20 7.89 -2.02
N ASN A 42 -5.11 7.84 -1.04
CA ASN A 42 -6.00 8.91 -0.62
C ASN A 42 -6.85 9.54 -1.75
N GLY A 43 -7.15 8.78 -2.80
CA GLY A 43 -7.92 9.26 -3.95
C GLY A 43 -7.18 10.31 -4.80
N ASN A 44 -5.89 10.56 -4.53
CA ASN A 44 -5.10 11.56 -5.23
C ASN A 44 -4.26 10.91 -6.34
N LYS A 45 -4.60 11.18 -7.61
CA LYS A 45 -3.87 10.63 -8.77
C LYS A 45 -2.41 11.08 -8.83
N HIS A 46 -2.05 12.19 -8.19
CA HIS A 46 -0.67 12.65 -8.09
C HIS A 46 0.14 11.94 -7.01
N GLN A 47 -0.50 11.13 -6.16
CA GLN A 47 0.14 10.29 -5.13
C GLN A 47 0.17 8.82 -5.53
N GLU A 48 0.09 8.56 -6.83
CA GLU A 48 0.22 7.23 -7.35
C GLU A 48 1.70 6.85 -7.49
N VAL A 49 2.03 5.65 -7.04
CA VAL A 49 3.39 5.13 -7.03
C VAL A 49 3.43 3.78 -7.70
N MET A 50 4.50 3.52 -8.44
CA MET A 50 4.82 2.16 -8.88
C MET A 50 5.22 1.35 -7.64
N TRP A 51 4.51 0.28 -7.38
CA TRP A 51 4.74 -0.57 -6.22
C TRP A 51 5.80 -1.61 -6.53
N ASP A 52 6.80 -1.70 -5.64
CA ASP A 52 7.93 -2.60 -5.77
C ASP A 52 8.17 -3.25 -4.41
N TRP A 53 7.78 -4.53 -4.28
CA TRP A 53 7.89 -5.30 -3.04
C TRP A 53 9.34 -5.42 -2.55
N ASP A 54 10.32 -5.44 -3.46
CA ASP A 54 11.74 -5.51 -3.09
C ASP A 54 12.25 -4.20 -2.47
N ARG A 55 11.47 -3.11 -2.59
CA ARG A 55 11.79 -1.78 -2.05
C ARG A 55 10.86 -1.34 -0.93
N VAL A 56 9.89 -2.17 -0.55
CA VAL A 56 9.04 -1.88 0.61
C VAL A 56 9.89 -1.91 1.86
N ARG A 57 9.82 -0.85 2.65
CA ARG A 57 10.53 -0.77 3.93
C ARG A 57 9.85 -1.66 4.97
N ASP A 58 10.64 -2.29 5.83
CA ASP A 58 10.15 -3.16 6.90
C ASP A 58 9.35 -2.45 8.01
N ASP A 59 9.35 -1.12 7.99
CA ASP A 59 8.63 -0.24 8.91
C ASP A 59 7.36 0.37 8.30
N VAL A 60 6.86 -0.22 7.21
CA VAL A 60 5.50 0.03 6.70
C VAL A 60 4.54 -0.99 7.31
N PHE A 61 3.50 -0.48 7.97
CA PHE A 61 2.49 -1.28 8.64
C PHE A 61 1.13 -1.12 7.98
N VAL A 62 0.25 -2.09 8.21
CA VAL A 62 -1.17 -2.04 7.85
C VAL A 62 -1.99 -1.95 9.12
N LYS A 63 -2.98 -1.05 9.11
CA LYS A 63 -3.91 -0.87 10.22
C LYS A 63 -4.89 -2.04 10.29
N ASP A 64 -5.06 -2.61 11.48
CA ASP A 64 -5.92 -3.77 11.69
C ASP A 64 -7.38 -3.45 11.32
N GLY A 65 -8.08 -4.42 10.76
CA GLY A 65 -9.48 -4.27 10.33
C GLY A 65 -9.68 -3.46 9.03
N THR A 66 -8.60 -3.05 8.36
CA THR A 66 -8.66 -2.35 7.05
C THR A 66 -8.43 -3.28 5.85
N TYR A 67 -8.27 -4.58 6.11
CA TYR A 67 -8.06 -5.59 5.08
C TYR A 67 -8.78 -6.90 5.44
N THR A 68 -8.88 -7.80 4.47
CA THR A 68 -9.42 -9.15 4.66
C THR A 68 -8.48 -10.15 4.00
N VAL A 69 -8.10 -11.20 4.72
CA VAL A 69 -7.26 -12.31 4.24
C VAL A 69 -8.08 -13.29 3.42
#